data_AF-A0A521CVB5-F1
#
_entry.id   AF-A0A521CVB5-F1
#
_cell.length_a   1.000
_cell.length_b   1.000
_cell.length_c   1.000
_cell.angle_alpha   90.00
_cell.angle_beta   90.00
_cell.angle_gamma   90.00
#
_symmetry.space_group_name_H-M   'P 1'
#
loop_
_entity.id
_entity.type
_entity.pdbx_description
1 polymer ?
#
loop_
_entity_poly.entity_id
_entity_poly.type
_entity_poly.pdbx_seq_one_letter_code
_entity_poly.pdbx_strand_id
1 'polypeptide(L)'
;MDKLYKTLVFLLLLSSQSFFAQQISNTAQELERQKTELQTQKNLKENYKKLDDKLDQLKKEQKELESKRKILSKAESNLNSTKEKISKLELANQKIENKITTSSISDEEIQKQKIKTKENEVNIQKLKLTQITQEKELEKAMSAI
;
A
#
# COMPACT_ATOMS: atom_id res chain seq x y z
N MET A 1 92.11 2.23 -5.26
CA MET A 1 90.84 1.94 -5.95
C MET A 1 89.85 1.15 -5.07
N ASP A 2 90.32 0.31 -4.15
CA ASP A 2 89.48 -0.55 -3.29
C ASP A 2 88.46 0.18 -2.41
N LYS A 3 88.78 1.37 -1.88
CA LYS A 3 87.83 2.12 -1.03
C LYS A 3 86.63 2.63 -1.82
N LEU A 4 86.84 3.16 -3.03
CA LEU A 4 85.76 3.67 -3.88
C LEU A 4 84.85 2.53 -4.36
N TYR A 5 85.42 1.38 -4.71
CA TYR A 5 84.65 0.19 -5.07
C TYR A 5 83.82 -0.32 -3.89
N LYS A 6 84.38 -0.40 -2.68
CA LYS A 6 83.66 -0.80 -1.47
C LYS A 6 82.52 0.18 -1.14
N THR A 7 82.73 1.48 -1.28
CA THR A 7 81.68 2.49 -1.05
C THR A 7 80.56 2.37 -2.10
N LEU A 8 80.91 2.14 -3.38
CA LEU A 8 79.92 1.94 -4.44
C LEU A 8 79.08 0.68 -4.22
N VAL A 9 79.71 -0.43 -3.85
CA VAL A 9 79.02 -1.69 -3.50
C VAL A 9 78.13 -1.50 -2.29
N PHE A 10 78.57 -0.77 -1.27
CA PHE A 10 77.76 -0.48 -0.10
C PHE A 10 76.54 0.39 -0.44
N LEU A 11 76.68 1.39 -1.33
CA LEU A 11 75.58 2.22 -1.79
C LEU A 11 74.54 1.42 -2.59
N LEU A 12 74.99 0.50 -3.44
CA LEU A 12 74.14 -0.41 -4.20
C LEU A 12 73.38 -1.39 -3.30
N LEU A 13 74.02 -1.87 -2.24
CA LEU A 13 73.35 -2.72 -1.25
C LEU A 13 72.27 -1.94 -0.51
N LEU A 14 72.54 -0.71 -0.06
CA LEU A 14 71.52 0.12 0.60
C LEU A 14 70.36 0.50 -0.33
N SER A 15 70.63 0.81 -1.60
CA SER A 15 69.57 1.13 -2.57
C SER A 15 68.72 -0.10 -2.93
N SER A 16 69.32 -1.29 -2.98
CA SER A 16 68.58 -2.54 -3.17
C SER A 16 67.59 -2.82 -2.04
N GLN A 17 67.99 -2.60 -0.78
CA GLN A 17 67.12 -2.77 0.38
C GLN A 17 65.95 -1.78 0.36
N SER A 18 66.19 -0.51 -0.02
CA SER A 18 65.14 0.49 -0.18
C SER A 18 64.14 0.12 -1.28
N PHE A 19 64.62 -0.42 -2.41
CA PHE A 19 63.76 -0.88 -3.51
C PHE A 19 62.88 -2.06 -3.09
N PHE A 20 63.44 -3.07 -2.42
CA PHE A 20 62.66 -4.20 -1.91
C PHE A 20 61.65 -3.78 -0.83
N ALA A 21 62.02 -2.88 0.08
CA ALA A 21 61.10 -2.35 1.09
C ALA A 21 59.93 -1.59 0.45
N GLN A 22 60.20 -0.76 -0.57
CA GLN A 22 59.16 -0.05 -1.31
C GLN A 22 58.26 -1.01 -2.10
N GLN A 23 58.82 -2.04 -2.72
CA GLN A 23 58.05 -3.06 -3.43
C GLN A 23 57.14 -3.86 -2.49
N ILE A 24 57.63 -4.26 -1.31
CA ILE A 24 56.82 -4.92 -0.28
C ILE A 24 55.70 -4.01 0.21
N SER A 25 55.99 -2.74 0.49
CA SER A 25 55.00 -1.75 0.93
C SER A 25 53.89 -1.54 -0.11
N ASN A 26 54.27 -1.38 -1.38
CA ASN A 26 53.30 -1.20 -2.47
C ASN A 26 52.42 -2.46 -2.66
N THR A 27 53.02 -3.64 -2.53
CA THR A 27 52.28 -4.93 -2.64
C THR A 27 51.29 -5.09 -1.48
N ALA A 28 51.70 -4.74 -0.26
CA ALA A 28 50.82 -4.77 0.91
C ALA A 28 49.64 -3.80 0.78
N GLN A 29 49.90 -2.58 0.28
CA GLN A 29 48.88 -1.57 0.03
C GLN A 29 47.88 -2.01 -1.05
N GLU A 30 48.36 -2.63 -2.14
CA GLU A 30 47.49 -3.16 -3.20
C GLU A 30 46.63 -4.32 -2.68
N LEU A 31 47.18 -5.22 -1.85
CA LEU A 31 46.41 -6.31 -1.23
C LEU A 31 45.30 -5.76 -0.31
N GLU A 32 45.59 -4.72 0.48
CA GLU A 32 44.60 -4.08 1.34
C GLU A 32 43.50 -3.38 0.51
N ARG A 33 43.88 -2.75 -0.61
CA ARG A 33 42.93 -2.15 -1.55
C ARG A 33 42.00 -3.20 -2.14
N GLN A 34 42.53 -4.31 -2.64
CA GLN A 34 41.74 -5.41 -3.19
C GLN A 34 40.79 -6.03 -2.15
N LYS A 35 41.26 -6.20 -0.91
CA LYS A 35 40.42 -6.70 0.19
C LYS A 35 39.26 -5.74 0.48
N THR A 36 39.54 -4.44 0.50
CA THR A 36 38.53 -3.40 0.73
C THR A 36 37.52 -3.34 -0.42
N GLU A 37 37.98 -3.46 -1.67
CA GLU A 37 37.12 -3.48 -2.85
C GLU A 37 36.21 -4.72 -2.84
N LEU A 38 36.74 -5.91 -2.54
CA LEU A 38 35.96 -7.14 -2.45
C LEU A 38 34.92 -7.06 -1.33
N GLN A 39 35.29 -6.52 -0.17
CA GLN A 39 34.34 -6.29 0.93
C GLN A 39 33.25 -5.29 0.53
N THR A 40 33.61 -4.23 -0.20
CA THR A 40 32.67 -3.23 -0.70
C THR A 40 31.69 -3.86 -1.70
N GLN A 41 32.17 -4.65 -2.65
CA GLN A 41 31.32 -5.37 -3.61
C GLN A 41 30.38 -6.35 -2.89
N LYS A 42 30.87 -7.08 -1.88
CA LYS A 42 30.03 -7.97 -1.07
C LYS A 42 28.92 -7.19 -0.35
N ASN A 43 29.27 -6.09 0.31
CA ASN A 43 28.31 -5.23 1.00
C ASN A 43 27.27 -4.66 0.03
N LEU A 44 27.70 -4.19 -1.15
CA LEU A 44 26.79 -3.70 -2.19
C LEU A 44 25.82 -4.78 -2.65
N LYS A 45 26.31 -5.99 -2.95
CA LYS A 45 25.47 -7.11 -3.35
C LYS A 45 24.43 -7.46 -2.28
N GLU A 46 24.83 -7.50 -1.01
CA GLU A 46 23.91 -7.74 0.10
C GLU A 46 22.87 -6.63 0.24
N ASN A 47 23.27 -5.37 0.07
CA ASN A 47 22.37 -4.23 0.12
C ASN A 47 21.36 -4.24 -1.04
N TYR A 48 21.80 -4.53 -2.27
CA TYR A 48 20.90 -4.69 -3.41
C TYR A 48 19.89 -5.81 -3.19
N LYS A 49 20.34 -6.95 -2.65
CA LYS A 49 19.44 -8.05 -2.31
C LYS A 49 18.39 -7.62 -1.28
N LYS A 50 18.81 -6.97 -0.19
CA LYS A 50 17.87 -6.45 0.84
C LYS A 50 16.90 -5.42 0.26
N LEU A 51 17.35 -4.60 -0.69
CA LEU A 51 16.50 -3.62 -1.35
C LEU A 51 15.45 -4.30 -2.23
N ASP A 52 15.85 -5.32 -2.99
CA ASP A 52 14.96 -6.11 -3.84
C ASP A 52 13.92 -6.86 -2.99
N ASP A 53 14.35 -7.52 -1.91
CA ASP A 53 13.46 -8.20 -0.96
C ASP A 53 12.41 -7.22 -0.37
N LYS A 54 12.84 -6.00 0.00
CA LYS A 54 11.92 -4.95 0.47
C LYS A 54 10.97 -4.47 -0.61
N LEU A 55 11.46 -4.31 -1.84
CA LEU A 55 10.65 -3.86 -2.96
C LEU A 55 9.56 -4.87 -3.32
N ASP A 56 9.88 -6.16 -3.24
CA ASP A 56 8.91 -7.24 -3.42
C ASP A 56 7.90 -7.32 -2.28
N GLN A 57 8.33 -7.10 -1.03
CA GLN A 57 7.42 -7.00 0.11
C GLN A 57 6.44 -5.83 -0.08
N LEU A 58 6.94 -4.64 -0.39
CA LEU A 58 6.11 -3.46 -0.62
C LEU A 58 5.12 -3.65 -1.77
N LYS A 59 5.52 -4.31 -2.85
CA LYS A 59 4.60 -4.66 -3.96
C LYS A 59 3.48 -5.59 -3.52
N LYS A 60 3.75 -6.55 -2.64
CA LYS A 60 2.72 -7.46 -2.09
C LYS A 60 1.75 -6.71 -1.20
N GLU A 61 2.27 -5.89 -0.28
CA GLU A 61 1.47 -5.04 0.62
C GLU A 61 0.59 -4.06 -0.18
N GLN A 62 1.14 -3.43 -1.22
CA GLN A 62 0.39 -2.54 -2.10
C GLN A 62 -0.79 -3.26 -2.78
N LYS A 63 -0.56 -4.47 -3.32
CA LYS A 63 -1.62 -5.27 -3.96
C LYS A 63 -2.69 -5.68 -2.96
N GLU A 64 -2.29 -6.09 -1.77
CA GLU A 64 -3.24 -6.44 -0.71
C GLU A 64 -4.10 -5.24 -0.34
N LEU A 65 -3.49 -4.08 -0.10
CA LEU A 65 -4.18 -2.85 0.25
C LEU A 65 -5.13 -2.38 -0.87
N GLU A 66 -4.73 -2.49 -2.13
CA GLU A 66 -5.59 -2.18 -3.27
C GLU A 66 -6.80 -3.11 -3.34
N SER A 67 -6.62 -4.40 -3.05
CA SER A 67 -7.72 -5.38 -3.02
C SER A 67 -8.72 -5.05 -1.90
N LYS A 68 -8.23 -4.73 -0.69
CA LYS A 68 -9.07 -4.33 0.44
C LYS A 68 -9.83 -3.04 0.13
N ARG A 69 -9.18 -2.05 -0.48
CA ARG A 69 -9.80 -0.78 -0.91
C ARG A 69 -10.93 -1.00 -1.92
N LYS A 70 -10.77 -1.91 -2.88
CA LYS A 70 -11.82 -2.26 -3.86
C LYS A 70 -13.04 -2.87 -3.18
N ILE A 71 -12.82 -3.76 -2.21
CA ILE A 71 -13.91 -4.37 -1.41
C ILE A 71 -14.65 -3.29 -0.62
N LEU A 72 -13.91 -2.41 0.06
CA LEU A 72 -14.48 -1.30 0.83
C LEU A 72 -15.35 -0.39 -0.06
N SER A 73 -14.80 0.07 -1.18
CA SER A 73 -15.52 0.96 -2.10
C SER A 73 -16.79 0.32 -2.66
N LYS A 74 -16.79 -0.99 -2.93
CA LYS A 74 -17.99 -1.73 -3.34
C LYS A 74 -19.04 -1.79 -2.22
N ALA A 75 -18.62 -2.05 -0.99
CA ALA A 75 -19.51 -2.07 0.17
C ALA A 75 -20.16 -0.70 0.41
N GLU A 76 -19.38 0.38 0.34
CA GLU A 76 -19.88 1.77 0.46
C GLU A 76 -20.88 2.11 -0.65
N SER A 77 -20.56 1.75 -1.91
CA SER A 77 -21.44 2.00 -3.05
C SER A 77 -22.78 1.29 -2.91
N ASN A 78 -22.75 0.02 -2.50
CA ASN A 78 -23.97 -0.76 -2.25
C ASN A 78 -24.82 -0.14 -1.12
N LEU A 79 -24.19 0.27 -0.02
CA LEU A 79 -24.85 0.92 1.10
C LEU A 79 -25.52 2.24 0.68
N ASN A 80 -24.81 3.07 -0.07
CA ASN A 80 -25.35 4.33 -0.59
C ASN A 80 -26.53 4.11 -1.53
N SER A 81 -26.45 3.12 -2.42
CA SER A 81 -27.57 2.77 -3.31
C SER A 81 -28.82 2.35 -2.53
N THR A 82 -28.66 1.57 -1.44
CA THR A 82 -29.77 1.18 -0.57
C THR A 82 -30.36 2.40 0.15
N LYS A 83 -29.53 3.29 0.71
CA LYS A 83 -29.97 4.54 1.36
C LYS A 83 -30.76 5.43 0.40
N GLU A 84 -30.30 5.58 -0.83
CA GLU A 84 -31.02 6.34 -1.86
C GLU A 84 -32.39 5.74 -2.19
N LYS A 85 -32.50 4.41 -2.29
CA LYS A 85 -33.78 3.72 -2.55
C LYS A 85 -34.77 3.95 -1.41
N ILE A 86 -34.31 3.87 -0.16
CA ILE A 86 -35.13 4.17 1.03
C ILE A 86 -35.64 5.61 0.95
N SER A 87 -34.73 6.58 0.75
CA SER A 87 -35.06 8.00 0.66
C SER A 87 -36.10 8.30 -0.44
N LYS A 88 -35.96 7.68 -1.62
CA LYS A 88 -36.93 7.83 -2.72
C LYS A 88 -38.32 7.30 -2.36
N LEU A 89 -38.40 6.17 -1.68
CA LEU A 89 -39.68 5.59 -1.26
C LEU A 89 -40.32 6.41 -0.12
N GLU A 90 -39.53 6.88 0.84
CA GLU A 90 -40.01 7.75 1.93
C GLU A 90 -40.57 9.06 1.37
N LEU A 91 -39.87 9.67 0.41
CA LEU A 91 -40.34 10.89 -0.28
C LEU A 91 -41.59 10.63 -1.13
N ALA A 92 -41.70 9.47 -1.77
CA ALA A 92 -42.92 9.08 -2.49
C ALA A 92 -44.10 8.94 -1.52
N ASN A 93 -43.91 8.33 -0.35
CA ASN A 93 -44.94 8.20 0.67
C ASN A 93 -45.38 9.58 1.21
N GLN A 94 -44.43 10.49 1.47
CA GLN A 94 -44.77 11.86 1.88
C GLN A 94 -45.61 12.59 0.83
N LYS A 95 -45.30 12.43 -0.46
CA LYS A 95 -46.09 13.02 -1.55
C LYS A 95 -47.51 12.46 -1.60
N ILE A 96 -47.66 11.15 -1.37
CA ILE A 96 -48.98 10.50 -1.32
C ILE A 96 -49.78 11.03 -0.13
N GLU A 97 -49.17 11.12 1.05
CA GLU A 97 -49.82 11.63 2.26
C GLU A 97 -50.28 13.09 2.08
N ASN A 98 -49.44 13.93 1.49
CA ASN A 98 -49.81 15.31 1.15
C ASN A 98 -50.99 15.35 0.16
N LYS A 99 -51.02 14.45 -0.83
CA LYS A 99 -52.14 14.37 -1.79
C LYS A 99 -53.44 13.97 -1.09
N ILE A 100 -53.39 13.00 -0.17
CA ILE A 100 -54.57 12.55 0.60
C ILE A 100 -55.11 13.67 1.48
N THR A 101 -54.23 14.45 2.11
CA THR A 101 -54.62 15.49 3.08
C THR A 101 -55.05 16.81 2.43
N THR A 102 -54.52 17.16 1.25
CA THR A 102 -54.74 18.47 0.63
C THR A 102 -55.69 18.47 -0.57
N SER A 103 -55.89 17.31 -1.22
CA SER A 103 -56.69 17.23 -2.45
C SER A 103 -58.06 16.64 -2.16
N SER A 104 -59.11 17.18 -2.79
CA SER A 104 -60.44 16.57 -2.78
C SER A 104 -60.48 15.38 -3.74
N ILE A 105 -59.99 14.23 -3.29
CA ILE A 105 -60.02 12.96 -4.02
C ILE A 105 -61.06 12.01 -3.42
N SER A 106 -61.57 11.06 -4.22
CA SER A 106 -62.58 10.11 -3.76
C SER A 106 -62.03 9.15 -2.70
N ASP A 107 -62.91 8.61 -1.85
CA ASP A 107 -62.55 7.65 -0.81
C ASP A 107 -61.88 6.39 -1.38
N GLU A 108 -62.30 5.94 -2.56
CA GLU A 108 -61.69 4.80 -3.26
C GLU A 108 -60.23 5.09 -3.65
N GLU A 109 -59.96 6.29 -4.19
CA GLU A 109 -58.60 6.71 -4.52
C GLU A 109 -57.75 6.88 -3.25
N ILE A 110 -58.32 7.40 -2.16
CA ILE A 110 -57.64 7.47 -0.85
C ILE A 110 -57.23 6.06 -0.37
N GLN A 111 -58.14 5.08 -0.45
CA GLN A 111 -57.81 3.71 -0.04
C GLN A 111 -56.71 3.09 -0.91
N LYS A 112 -56.76 3.29 -2.23
CA LYS A 112 -55.73 2.82 -3.16
C LYS A 112 -54.37 3.41 -2.85
N GLN A 113 -54.32 4.71 -2.58
CA GLN A 113 -53.09 5.40 -2.18
C GLN A 113 -52.56 4.91 -0.83
N LYS A 114 -53.43 4.64 0.16
CA LYS A 114 -53.04 4.04 1.46
C LYS A 114 -52.46 2.64 1.31
N ILE A 115 -53.03 1.79 0.43
CA ILE A 115 -52.47 0.46 0.13
C ILE A 115 -51.05 0.61 -0.44
N LYS A 116 -50.87 1.50 -1.41
CA LYS A 116 -49.55 1.79 -1.99
C LYS A 116 -48.54 2.29 -0.97
N THR A 117 -48.94 3.17 -0.05
CA THR A 117 -48.08 3.63 1.05
C THR A 117 -47.63 2.47 1.93
N LYS A 118 -48.54 1.56 2.29
CA LYS A 118 -48.21 0.36 3.09
C LYS A 118 -47.28 -0.60 2.35
N GLU A 119 -47.48 -0.83 1.05
CA GLU A 119 -46.57 -1.63 0.23
C GLU A 119 -45.16 -1.03 0.23
N ASN A 120 -45.06 0.30 0.06
CA ASN A 120 -43.79 1.02 0.13
C ASN A 120 -43.16 0.92 1.52
N GLU A 121 -43.93 1.00 2.61
CA GLU A 121 -43.43 0.83 3.99
C GLU A 121 -42.81 -0.55 4.21
N VAL A 122 -43.47 -1.62 3.75
CA VAL A 122 -42.92 -2.97 3.82
C VAL A 122 -41.60 -3.07 3.03
N ASN A 123 -41.54 -2.45 1.85
CA ASN A 123 -40.32 -2.42 1.05
C ASN A 123 -39.21 -1.60 1.73
N ILE A 124 -39.53 -0.47 2.36
CA ILE A 124 -38.60 0.33 3.16
C ILE A 124 -38.05 -0.50 4.32
N GLN A 125 -38.89 -1.24 5.05
CA GLN A 125 -38.43 -2.09 6.15
C GLN A 125 -37.47 -3.18 5.66
N LYS A 126 -37.78 -3.84 4.54
CA LYS A 126 -36.86 -4.81 3.92
C LYS A 126 -35.53 -4.17 3.54
N LEU A 127 -35.55 -2.99 2.94
CA LEU A 127 -34.33 -2.26 2.58
C LEU A 127 -33.54 -1.80 3.83
N LYS A 128 -34.20 -1.41 4.92
CA LYS A 128 -33.55 -1.06 6.20
C LYS A 128 -32.85 -2.27 6.82
N LEU A 129 -33.44 -3.47 6.74
CA LEU A 129 -32.76 -4.70 7.16
C LEU A 129 -31.52 -4.98 6.30
N THR A 130 -31.62 -4.80 4.98
CA THR A 130 -30.46 -4.89 4.08
C THR A 130 -29.41 -3.85 4.42
N GLN A 131 -29.80 -2.62 4.71
CA GLN A 131 -28.90 -1.53 5.11
C GLN A 131 -28.11 -1.89 6.37
N ILE A 132 -28.77 -2.40 7.41
CA ILE A 132 -28.10 -2.83 8.65
C ILE A 132 -27.07 -3.94 8.36
N THR A 133 -27.41 -4.87 7.48
CA THR A 133 -26.50 -5.94 7.07
C THR A 133 -25.28 -5.37 6.34
N GLN A 134 -25.51 -4.44 5.40
CA GLN A 134 -24.45 -3.75 4.65
C GLN A 134 -23.56 -2.89 5.55
N GLU A 135 -24.12 -2.20 6.56
CA GLU A 135 -23.35 -1.43 7.55
C GLU A 135 -22.44 -2.33 8.37
N LYS A 136 -22.93 -3.50 8.80
CA LYS A 136 -22.11 -4.50 9.50
C LYS A 136 -21.02 -5.09 8.62
N GLU A 137 -21.30 -5.35 7.34
CA GLU A 137 -20.29 -5.81 6.38
C GLU A 137 -19.24 -4.73 6.11
N LEU A 138 -19.64 -3.46 6.00
CA LEU A 138 -18.75 -2.33 5.83
C LEU A 138 -17.83 -2.16 7.05
N GLU A 139 -18.37 -2.22 8.26
CA GLU A 139 -17.60 -2.15 9.50
C GLU A 139 -16.54 -3.27 9.60
N LYS A 140 -16.90 -4.49 9.20
CA LYS A 140 -15.95 -5.60 9.10
C LYS A 140 -14.87 -5.35 8.05
N ALA A 141 -15.25 -4.82 6.89
CA ALA A 141 -14.29 -4.50 5.83
C ALA A 141 -13.32 -3.38 6.25
N MET A 142 -13.81 -2.36 6.96
CA MET A 142 -12.99 -1.29 7.53
C MET A 142 -12.03 -1.80 8.59
N SER A 143 -12.47 -2.73 9.45
CA SER A 143 -11.63 -3.31 10.49
C SER A 143 -10.54 -4.26 9.95
N ALA A 144 -10.69 -4.73 8.71
CA ALA A 144 -9.74 -5.63 8.06
C ALA A 144 -8.66 -4.91 7.23
N ILE A 145 -8.77 -3.57 7.10
CA ILE A 145 -7.76 -2.69 6.50
C ILE A 145 -6.68 -2.40 7.54
#